data_AF-A0A660R9G5-F1
#
_entry.id   AF-A0A660R9G5-F1
#
_cell.length_a   1.000
_cell.length_b   1.000
_cell.length_c   1.000
_cell.angle_alpha   90.00
_cell.angle_beta   90.00
_cell.angle_gamma   90.00
#
_symmetry.space_group_name_H-M   'P 1'
#
loop_
_entity.id
_entity.type
_entity.pdbx_description
1 polymer ?
#
loop_
_entity_poly.entity_id
_entity_poly.type
_entity_poly.pdbx_seq_one_letter_code
_entity_poly.pdbx_strand_id
1 'polypeptide(L)' 'MTKSLKVKPIEKNIEEILGKRGIVAQHLEHYEERKEQIQMAMEVERAINEGEHLIVEAGTGVGKSLAYLIPFIYWA' A
#
# COMPACT_ATOMS: atom_id res chain seq x y z
N MET A 1 -9.35 -9.77 26.12
CA MET A 1 -9.36 -8.31 25.87
C MET A 1 -8.88 -8.05 24.45
N THR A 2 -9.72 -8.27 23.45
CA THR A 2 -9.43 -7.86 22.06
C THR A 2 -9.99 -6.46 21.90
N LYS A 3 -9.13 -5.44 22.00
CA LYS A 3 -9.48 -4.12 21.48
C LYS A 3 -9.64 -4.30 19.98
N SER A 4 -10.88 -4.25 19.50
CA SER A 4 -11.17 -3.99 18.09
C SER A 4 -10.58 -2.61 17.79
N LEU A 5 -9.36 -2.60 17.24
CA LEU A 5 -8.81 -1.42 16.60
C LEU A 5 -9.71 -1.19 15.39
N LYS A 6 -10.66 -0.26 15.52
CA LYS A 6 -11.36 0.28 14.37
C LYS A 6 -10.34 1.14 13.63
N VAL A 7 -9.56 0.49 12.78
CA VAL A 7 -8.65 1.13 11.84
C VAL A 7 -9.51 2.03 10.97
N LYS A 8 -9.13 3.30 10.85
CA LYS A 8 -9.79 4.18 9.89
C LYS A 8 -9.40 3.66 8.49
N PRO A 9 -10.37 3.38 7.60
CA PRO A 9 -10.02 3.05 6.23
C PRO A 9 -9.18 4.17 5.64
N ILE A 10 -8.22 3.82 4.77
CA ILE A 10 -7.51 4.82 3.99
C ILE A 10 -8.59 5.66 3.29
N GLU A 11 -8.72 6.95 3.65
CA GLU A 11 -9.73 7.82 3.02
C GLU A 11 -9.53 7.93 1.50
N LYS A 12 -8.34 7.52 1.02
CA LYS A 12 -7.92 7.45 -0.37
C LYS A 12 -7.57 6.02 -0.75
N ASN A 13 -8.09 5.50 -1.85
CA ASN A 13 -7.68 4.17 -2.31
C ASN A 13 -6.18 4.15 -2.71
N ILE A 14 -5.52 2.99 -2.64
CA ILE A 14 -4.14 2.75 -3.09
C ILE A 14 -3.87 3.34 -4.47
N GLU A 15 -4.80 3.26 -5.42
CA GLU A 15 -4.67 3.86 -6.75
C GLU A 15 -4.63 5.39 -6.73
N GLU A 16 -5.25 6.05 -5.75
CA GLU A 16 -5.15 7.49 -5.56
C GLU A 16 -3.78 7.91 -5.00
N ILE A 17 -2.99 6.95 -4.50
CA ILE A 17 -1.65 7.18 -3.96
C ILE A 17 -0.56 6.76 -4.95
N LEU A 18 -0.65 5.53 -5.46
CA LEU A 18 0.33 4.86 -6.34
C LEU A 18 -0.10 4.79 -7.82
N GLY A 19 -1.30 5.25 -8.18
CA GLY A 19 -1.68 5.30 -9.59
C GLY A 19 -0.87 6.33 -10.38
N LYS A 20 -0.96 6.29 -11.71
CA LYS A 20 -0.32 7.22 -12.65
C LYS A 20 -0.58 8.71 -12.37
N ARG A 21 -1.67 9.03 -11.67
CA ARG A 21 -2.04 10.39 -11.25
C ARG A 21 -2.14 10.51 -9.71
N GLY A 22 -1.64 9.53 -8.99
CA GLY A 22 -1.72 9.48 -7.53
C GLY A 22 -0.74 10.44 -6.85
N ILE A 23 -0.85 10.55 -5.53
CA ILE A 23 -0.04 11.48 -4.72
C ILE A 23 1.45 11.29 -4.96
N VAL A 24 1.94 10.05 -5.04
CA VAL A 24 3.37 9.77 -5.26
C VAL A 24 3.79 10.25 -6.64
N ALA A 25 3.00 9.97 -7.68
CA ALA A 25 3.27 10.44 -9.04
C ALA A 25 3.35 11.98 -9.16
N GLN A 26 2.58 12.69 -8.34
CA GLN A 26 2.57 14.16 -8.34
C GLN A 26 3.79 14.79 -7.65
N HIS A 27 4.46 14.08 -6.75
CA HIS A 27 5.55 14.62 -5.91
C HIS A 27 6.91 13.97 -6.14
N LEU A 28 6.96 12.85 -6.88
CA LEU A 28 8.19 12.12 -7.19
C LEU A 28 8.43 12.15 -8.71
N GLU A 29 9.37 13.00 -9.13
CA GLU A 29 9.64 13.39 -10.53
C GLU A 29 9.84 12.22 -11.51
N HIS A 30 10.30 11.07 -11.02
CA HIS A 30 10.56 9.87 -11.83
C HIS A 30 9.73 8.66 -11.39
N TYR A 31 8.60 8.91 -10.74
CA TYR A 31 7.66 7.85 -10.43
C TYR A 31 6.98 7.32 -11.69
N GLU A 32 6.98 6.01 -11.83
CA GLU A 32 6.16 5.30 -12.80
C GLU A 32 5.20 4.38 -12.05
N GLU A 33 3.95 4.34 -12.52
CA GLU A 33 2.97 3.37 -12.04
C GLU A 33 3.47 1.96 -12.37
N ARG A 34 3.48 1.08 -11.38
CA ARG A 34 3.79 -0.34 -11.56
C ARG A 34 2.64 -1.16 -11.00
N LYS A 35 1.99 -1.97 -11.86
CA LYS A 35 0.84 -2.80 -11.45
C LYS A 35 1.17 -3.74 -10.30
N GLU A 36 2.36 -4.34 -10.31
CA GLU A 36 2.85 -5.21 -9.23
C GLU A 36 3.00 -4.47 -7.90
N GLN A 37 3.36 -3.17 -7.92
CA GLN A 37 3.46 -2.34 -6.73
C GLN A 37 2.08 -2.08 -6.12
N ILE A 38 1.10 -1.72 -6.96
CA ILE A 38 -0.29 -1.50 -6.55
C ILE A 38 -0.88 -2.78 -6.00
N GLN A 39 -0.71 -3.90 -6.72
CA GLN A 39 -1.16 -5.21 -6.26
C GLN A 39 -0.54 -5.57 -4.91
N MET A 40 0.77 -5.45 -4.75
CA MET A 40 1.44 -5.70 -3.46
C MET A 40 0.86 -4.82 -2.34
N ALA A 41 0.61 -3.53 -2.59
CA ALA A 41 0.05 -2.63 -1.60
C ALA A 41 -1.39 -3.03 -1.19
N MET A 42 -2.23 -3.44 -2.14
CA MET A 42 -3.58 -3.95 -1.86
C MET A 42 -3.55 -5.26 -1.05
N GLU A 43 -2.63 -6.17 -1.37
CA GLU A 43 -2.46 -7.42 -0.63
C GLU A 43 -2.00 -7.16 0.81
N VAL A 44 -1.06 -6.23 0.99
CA VAL A 44 -0.59 -5.80 2.32
C VAL A 44 -1.74 -5.15 3.10
N GLU A 45 -2.49 -4.23 2.49
CA GLU A 45 -3.67 -3.59 3.11
C GLU A 45 -4.71 -4.62 3.56
N ARG A 46 -5.01 -5.63 2.73
CA ARG A 46 -5.91 -6.71 3.12
C ARG A 46 -5.36 -7.47 4.33
N ALA A 47 -4.11 -7.93 4.27
CA ALA A 47 -3.51 -8.75 5.31
C ALA A 47 -3.48 -8.03 6.68
N ILE A 48 -3.13 -6.73 6.70
CA ILE A 48 -3.11 -5.96 7.96
C ILE A 48 -4.51 -5.70 8.52
N ASN A 49 -5.53 -5.57 7.65
CA ASN A 49 -6.92 -5.39 8.06
C ASN A 49 -7.55 -6.69 8.57
N GLU A 50 -7.16 -7.83 7.99
CA GLU A 50 -7.64 -9.16 8.38
C GLU A 50 -6.81 -9.78 9.52
N GLY A 51 -5.66 -9.20 9.85
CA GLY A 51 -4.75 -9.73 10.87
C GLY A 51 -4.02 -11.00 10.41
N GLU A 52 -3.79 -11.14 9.11
CA GLU A 52 -3.14 -12.31 8.49
C GLU A 52 -1.64 -12.09 8.23
N HIS A 53 -0.91 -13.20 8.11
CA HIS A 53 0.47 -13.18 7.64
C HIS A 53 0.53 -13.27 6.12
N LEU A 54 1.21 -12.32 5.49
CA LEU A 54 1.40 -12.28 4.04
C LEU A 54 2.87 -12.51 3.70
N ILE A 55 3.12 -13.42 2.75
CA ILE A 55 4.41 -13.57 2.07
C ILE A 55 4.25 -13.02 0.66
N VAL A 56 5.08 -12.06 0.28
CA VAL A 56 5.10 -11.49 -1.09
C VAL A 56 6.49 -11.64 -1.68
N GLU A 57 6.57 -12.21 -2.87
CA GLU A 57 7.73 -12.08 -3.73
C GLU A 57 7.52 -10.91 -4.69
N ALA A 58 8.49 -10.00 -4.76
CA ALA A 58 8.45 -8.90 -5.70
C ALA A 58 9.85 -8.63 -6.25
N GLY A 59 9.91 -8.42 -7.57
CA GLY A 59 11.14 -8.17 -8.31
C GLY A 59 11.90 -6.93 -7.83
N THR A 60 13.15 -6.78 -8.27
CA THR A 60 13.90 -5.54 -8.08
C THR A 60 13.23 -4.38 -8.83
N GLY A 61 13.34 -3.16 -8.32
CA GLY A 61 12.74 -1.98 -8.97
C GLY A 61 11.21 -1.84 -8.86
N VAL A 62 10.47 -2.84 -8.37
CA VAL A 62 9.00 -2.79 -8.20
C VAL A 62 8.54 -1.69 -7.23
N GLY A 63 9.42 -1.20 -6.35
CA GLY A 63 9.05 -0.22 -5.34
C GLY A 63 8.39 -0.84 -4.11
N LYS A 64 8.85 -2.05 -3.72
CA LYS A 64 8.41 -2.82 -2.54
C LYS A 64 8.28 -1.97 -1.27
N SER A 65 9.23 -1.07 -1.03
CA SER A 65 9.23 -0.22 0.16
C SER A 65 7.99 0.66 0.26
N LEU A 66 7.62 1.35 -0.83
CA LEU A 66 6.40 2.13 -0.85
C LEU A 66 5.16 1.25 -0.74
N ALA A 67 5.18 0.07 -1.39
CA ALA A 67 4.06 -0.85 -1.39
C ALA A 67 3.69 -1.36 0.02
N TYR A 68 4.68 -1.64 0.90
CA TYR A 68 4.35 -1.99 2.29
C TYR A 68 4.19 -0.77 3.19
N LEU A 69 4.96 0.32 3.01
CA LEU A 69 4.90 1.47 3.91
C LEU A 69 3.57 2.21 3.84
N ILE A 70 3.02 2.41 2.64
CA ILE A 70 1.78 3.18 2.47
C ILE A 70 0.63 2.57 3.28
N PRO A 71 0.27 1.28 3.10
CA PRO A 71 -0.77 0.66 3.92
C PRO A 71 -0.53 0.80 5.43
N PHE A 72 0.72 0.62 5.89
CA PHE A 72 1.04 0.75 7.32
C PHE A 72 0.91 2.17 7.87
N ILE A 73 1.26 3.21 7.08
CA ILE A 73 1.15 4.61 7.49
C ILE A 73 -0.32 5.00 7.72
N TYR A 74 -1.23 4.47 6.91
CA TYR A 74 -2.67 4.75 7.05
C TYR A 74 -3.40 3.82 8.02
N TRP A 75 -2.84 2.63 8.28
CA TRP A 75 -3.38 1.69 9.26
C TRP A 75 -3.12 2.11 10.71
N ALA A 76 -1.96 2.74 10.99
CA ALA A 76 -1.55 3.22 12.32
C ALA A 76 -2.20 4.56 12.71
#